data_AF-A0A1I4INB1-F1
#
_entry.id   AF-A0A1I4INB1-F1
#
_cell.length_a   1.000
_cell.length_b   1.000
_cell.length_c   1.000
_cell.angle_alpha   90.00
_cell.angle_beta   90.00
_cell.angle_gamma   90.00
#
_symmetry.space_group_name_H-M   'P 1'
#
loop_
_entity.id
_entity.type
_entity.pdbx_description
1 polymer ?
#
loop_
_entity_poly.entity_id
_entity_poly.type
_entity_poly.pdbx_seq_one_letter_code
_entity_poly.pdbx_strand_id
1 'polypeptide(L)'
;MTDTEVLNAIECHTTLKAGASKLDKILFVADKISWDLPGEHPYQEAMREKIVASDLDGAVLIYLNHVWGQRNQLRLVHPWLLEAREELMNGPESKDLLTNSSR
;
A
#
# COMPACT_ATOMS: atom_id res chain seq x y z
N MET A 1 -8.54 -19.40 -17.25
CA MET A 1 -8.26 -17.95 -17.19
C MET A 1 -6.76 -17.79 -17.35
N THR A 2 -6.28 -17.08 -18.37
CA THR A 2 -4.84 -17.02 -18.77
C THR A 2 -4.28 -15.60 -18.69
N ASP A 3 -5.01 -14.68 -18.07
CA ASP A 3 -4.59 -13.30 -17.92
C ASP A 3 -3.56 -13.19 -16.79
N THR A 4 -2.30 -13.02 -17.17
CA THR A 4 -1.18 -12.92 -16.24
C THR A 4 -1.29 -11.71 -15.31
N GLU A 5 -1.89 -10.60 -15.75
CA GLU A 5 -2.05 -9.39 -14.93
C GLU A 5 -3.03 -9.66 -13.78
N VAL A 6 -4.16 -10.30 -14.09
CA VAL A 6 -5.15 -10.68 -13.07
C VAL A 6 -4.59 -11.74 -12.12
N LEU A 7 -3.86 -12.73 -12.63
CA LEU A 7 -3.24 -13.76 -11.78
C LEU A 7 -2.20 -13.17 -10.83
N ASN A 8 -1.39 -12.22 -11.29
CA ASN A 8 -0.43 -11.50 -10.45
C ASN A 8 -1.12 -10.66 -9.36
N ALA A 9 -2.20 -9.97 -9.71
CA ALA A 9 -2.97 -9.19 -8.74
C ALA A 9 -3.53 -10.10 -7.64
N ILE A 10 -4.10 -11.25 -8.02
CA ILE A 10 -4.60 -12.25 -7.06
C ILE A 10 -3.45 -12.83 -6.22
N GLU A 11 -2.27 -13.05 -6.78
CA GLU A 11 -1.12 -13.56 -6.01
C GLU A 11 -0.70 -12.59 -4.90
N CYS A 12 -0.64 -11.29 -5.19
CA CYS A 12 -0.06 -10.32 -4.26
C CYS A 12 -1.07 -9.49 -3.46
N HIS A 13 -2.38 -9.61 -3.65
CA HIS A 13 -3.39 -8.75 -2.98
C HIS A 13 -3.36 -8.76 -1.43
N THR A 14 -2.79 -9.79 -0.79
CA THR A 14 -2.74 -9.85 0.68
C THR A 14 -1.58 -9.05 1.26
N THR A 15 -0.40 -9.11 0.63
CA THR A 15 0.85 -8.52 1.14
C THR A 15 1.37 -7.34 0.31
N LEU A 16 0.91 -7.23 -0.93
CA LEU A 16 1.56 -6.52 -2.05
C LEU A 16 2.99 -7.04 -2.31
N LYS A 17 3.63 -6.53 -3.37
CA LYS A 17 5.04 -6.76 -3.73
C LYS A 17 5.65 -5.53 -4.39
N ALA A 18 6.97 -5.42 -4.38
CA ALA A 18 7.68 -4.38 -5.13
C ALA A 18 7.39 -4.49 -6.63
N GLY A 19 7.40 -3.36 -7.34
CA GLY A 19 7.03 -3.28 -8.75
C GLY A 19 5.55 -3.58 -9.02
N ALA A 20 4.67 -3.43 -8.02
CA ALA A 20 3.25 -3.70 -8.17
C ALA A 20 2.62 -2.85 -9.29
N SER A 21 1.86 -3.51 -10.15
CA SER A 21 1.11 -2.86 -11.21
C SER A 21 -0.03 -2.00 -10.65
N LYS A 22 -0.65 -1.18 -11.51
CA LYS A 22 -1.84 -0.43 -11.12
C LYS A 22 -2.99 -1.36 -10.73
N LEU A 23 -3.17 -2.49 -11.42
CA LEU A 23 -4.20 -3.47 -11.09
C LEU A 23 -3.95 -4.13 -9.74
N ASP A 24 -2.69 -4.50 -9.46
CA ASP A 24 -2.28 -5.08 -8.18
C ASP A 24 -2.66 -4.14 -7.02
N LYS A 25 -2.32 -2.85 -7.15
CA LYS A 25 -2.61 -1.81 -6.16
C LYS A 25 -4.12 -1.58 -6.00
N ILE A 26 -4.88 -1.55 -7.09
CA ILE A 26 -6.35 -1.40 -7.05
C ILE A 26 -6.96 -2.57 -6.28
N LEU A 27 -6.61 -3.81 -6.63
CA LEU A 27 -7.16 -4.99 -5.97
C LEU A 27 -6.77 -5.05 -4.50
N PHE A 28 -5.50 -4.74 -4.20
CA PHE A 28 -5.00 -4.65 -2.84
C PHE A 28 -5.77 -3.64 -2.00
N VAL A 29 -5.95 -2.41 -2.48
CA VAL A 29 -6.68 -1.36 -1.74
C VAL A 29 -8.16 -1.73 -1.59
N ALA A 30 -8.79 -2.23 -2.66
CA ALA A 30 -10.19 -2.65 -2.65
C ALA A 30 -10.44 -3.71 -1.56
N ASP A 31 -9.56 -4.72 -1.44
CA ASP A 31 -9.64 -5.73 -0.38
C ASP A 31 -9.66 -5.09 1.02
N LYS A 32 -8.81 -4.09 1.29
CA LYS A 32 -8.69 -3.47 2.63
C LYS A 32 -9.84 -2.53 2.99
N ILE A 33 -10.49 -1.91 2.01
CA ILE A 33 -11.59 -0.96 2.24
C ILE A 33 -12.98 -1.55 2.01
N SER A 34 -13.07 -2.77 1.48
CA SER A 34 -14.35 -3.42 1.10
C SER A 34 -15.25 -3.77 2.28
N TRP A 35 -14.68 -3.88 3.48
CA TRP A 35 -15.42 -4.25 4.69
C TRP A 35 -15.62 -3.02 5.57
N ASP A 36 -16.89 -2.67 5.83
CA ASP A 36 -17.27 -1.84 6.98
C ASP A 36 -17.17 -2.70 8.23
N LEU A 37 -15.95 -2.83 8.74
CA LEU A 37 -15.68 -3.52 9.98
C LEU A 37 -16.27 -2.70 11.14
N PRO A 38 -16.99 -3.34 12.08
CA PRO A 38 -17.48 -2.64 13.27
C PRO A 38 -16.31 -2.23 14.16
N GLY A 39 -16.15 -0.91 14.37
CA GLY A 39 -15.08 -0.31 15.15
C GLY A 39 -14.48 0.91 14.48
N GLU A 40 -13.55 1.58 15.16
CA GLU A 40 -12.75 2.64 14.55
C GLU A 40 -11.58 2.00 13.80
N HIS A 41 -11.52 2.21 12.49
CA HIS A 41 -10.41 1.80 11.64
C HIS A 41 -9.74 3.04 11.01
N PRO A 42 -8.92 3.79 11.79
CA PRO A 42 -8.32 5.03 11.30
C PRO A 42 -7.51 4.85 10.01
N TYR A 43 -6.89 3.68 9.81
CA TYR A 43 -6.16 3.40 8.58
C TYR A 43 -7.09 3.29 7.36
N GLN A 44 -8.29 2.71 7.49
CA GLN A 44 -9.23 2.59 6.37
C GLN A 44 -9.81 3.95 5.97
N GLU A 45 -10.08 4.83 6.94
CA GLU A 45 -10.52 6.21 6.68
C GLU A 45 -9.43 6.98 5.94
N ALA A 46 -8.20 6.96 6.45
CA ALA A 46 -7.07 7.62 5.79
C ALA A 46 -6.81 7.05 4.38
N MET A 47 -6.97 5.74 4.17
CA MET A 47 -6.91 5.14 2.83
C MET A 47 -8.01 5.69 1.92
N ARG A 48 -9.25 5.80 2.40
CA ARG A 48 -10.37 6.35 1.62
C ARG A 48 -10.13 7.80 1.23
N GLU A 49 -9.58 8.63 2.12
CA GLU A 49 -9.20 10.02 1.81
C GLU A 49 -8.18 10.09 0.67
N LYS A 50 -7.15 9.23 0.70
CA LYS A 50 -6.16 9.15 -0.38
C LYS A 50 -6.77 8.72 -1.72
N ILE A 51 -7.70 7.77 -1.70
CA ILE A 51 -8.42 7.35 -2.91
C ILE A 51 -9.28 8.48 -3.48
N VAL A 52 -9.97 9.26 -2.64
CA VAL A 52 -10.72 10.46 -3.08
C VAL A 52 -9.78 11.49 -3.72
N ALA A 53 -8.57 11.64 -3.19
CA ALA A 53 -7.53 12.49 -3.76
C ALA A 53 -6.85 11.89 -5.01
N SER A 54 -7.28 10.73 -5.51
CA SER A 54 -6.64 9.99 -6.60
C SER A 54 -5.18 9.57 -6.34
N ASP A 55 -4.80 9.48 -5.07
CA ASP A 55 -3.47 9.06 -4.62
C ASP A 55 -3.49 7.57 -4.20
N LEU A 56 -3.37 6.69 -5.21
CA LEU A 56 -3.41 5.24 -5.00
C LEU A 56 -2.17 4.74 -4.23
N ASP A 57 -1.01 5.32 -4.48
CA ASP A 57 0.26 4.93 -3.85
C ASP A 57 0.28 5.35 -2.37
N GLY A 58 -0.23 6.54 -2.06
CA GLY A 58 -0.44 6.97 -0.69
C GLY A 58 -1.44 6.11 0.07
N ALA A 59 -2.53 5.67 -0.57
CA ALA A 59 -3.48 4.74 0.04
C ALA A 59 -2.83 3.40 0.38
N VAL A 60 -2.04 2.83 -0.54
CA VAL A 60 -1.26 1.61 -0.28
C VAL A 60 -0.29 1.85 0.89
N LEU A 61 0.48 2.93 0.86
CA LEU A 61 1.51 3.22 1.85
C LEU A 61 0.95 3.37 3.26
N ILE A 62 -0.26 3.92 3.43
CA ILE A 62 -0.95 3.98 4.73
C ILE A 62 -1.10 2.59 5.33
N TYR A 63 -1.58 1.62 4.54
CA TYR A 63 -1.75 0.26 5.03
C TYR A 63 -0.41 -0.42 5.33
N LEU A 64 0.59 -0.28 4.45
CA LEU A 64 1.91 -0.87 4.68
C LEU A 64 2.56 -0.31 5.96
N ASN A 65 2.42 1.00 6.22
CA ASN A 65 2.88 1.63 7.45
C ASN A 65 2.09 1.17 8.68
N HIS A 66 0.78 0.96 8.56
CA HIS A 66 -0.06 0.43 9.62
C HIS A 66 0.40 -0.99 10.05
N VAL A 67 0.67 -1.87 9.08
CA VAL A 67 1.20 -3.22 9.35
C VAL A 67 2.61 -3.14 9.94
N TRP A 68 3.48 -2.29 9.39
CA TRP A 68 4.85 -2.09 9.89
C TRP A 68 4.90 -1.53 11.32
N GLY A 69 3.97 -0.65 11.68
CA GLY A 69 3.82 -0.14 13.05
C GLY A 69 3.52 -1.25 14.06
N GLN A 70 2.80 -2.29 13.62
CA GLN A 70 2.43 -3.46 14.42
C GLN A 70 3.44 -4.61 14.35
N ARG A 71 4.59 -4.43 13.71
CA ARG A 71 5.61 -5.49 13.53
C ARG A 71 6.04 -6.18 14.82
N ASN A 72 5.97 -5.50 15.97
CA ASN A 72 6.32 -6.07 17.28
C ASN A 72 5.24 -7.03 17.83
N GLN A 73 4.00 -6.92 17.33
CA GLN A 73 2.87 -7.77 17.70
C GLN A 73 2.65 -8.91 16.69
N LEU A 74 3.19 -8.77 15.48
CA LEU A 74 3.15 -9.76 14.42
C LEU A 74 4.28 -10.78 14.59
N ARG A 75 3.97 -12.06 14.39
CA ARG A 75 4.98 -13.13 14.46
C ARG A 75 5.98 -13.08 13.30
N LEU A 76 5.57 -12.54 12.15
CA LEU A 76 6.37 -12.43 10.95
C LEU A 76 5.82 -11.32 10.07
N VAL A 77 6.70 -10.52 9.47
CA VAL A 77 6.37 -9.57 8.40
C VAL A 77 6.94 -10.11 7.10
N HIS A 78 6.11 -10.18 6.05
CA HIS A 78 6.52 -10.76 4.78
C HIS A 78 7.53 -9.84 4.05
N PRO A 79 8.63 -10.37 3.47
CA PRO A 79 9.63 -9.55 2.76
C PRO A 79 9.04 -8.65 1.66
N TRP A 80 8.07 -9.16 0.89
CA TRP A 80 7.40 -8.37 -0.16
C TRP A 80 6.73 -7.09 0.36
N LEU A 81 6.20 -7.11 1.58
CA LEU A 81 5.60 -5.93 2.19
C LEU A 81 6.67 -4.88 2.48
N LEU A 82 7.85 -5.31 2.94
CA LEU A 82 8.98 -4.41 3.23
C LEU A 82 9.50 -3.77 1.95
N GLU A 83 9.73 -4.58 0.93
CA GLU A 83 10.23 -4.12 -0.37
C GLU A 83 9.23 -3.14 -1.03
N ALA A 84 7.94 -3.47 -1.04
CA ALA A 84 6.90 -2.59 -1.57
C ALA A 84 6.82 -1.26 -0.80
N ARG A 85 6.96 -1.32 0.53
CA ARG A 85 6.95 -0.13 1.39
C ARG A 85 8.16 0.75 1.12
N GLU A 86 9.35 0.18 1.03
CA GLU A 86 10.59 0.90 0.74
C GLU A 86 10.56 1.54 -0.64
N GLU A 87 10.04 0.84 -1.65
CA GLU A 87 9.84 1.39 -3.00
C GLU A 87 8.96 2.64 -2.98
N LEU A 88 7.79 2.57 -2.33
CA LEU A 88 6.85 3.68 -2.26
C LEU A 88 7.38 4.85 -1.43
N MET A 89 8.16 4.58 -0.37
CA MET A 89 8.82 5.63 0.42
C MET A 89 9.92 6.36 -0.35
N ASN A 90 10.55 5.70 -1.33
CA ASN A 90 11.65 6.25 -2.13
C ASN A 90 11.18 6.77 -3.51
N GLY A 91 9.87 6.73 -3.78
CA GLY A 91 9.23 7.21 -5.00
C GLY A 91 9.41 8.72 -5.23
N PRO A 92 9.03 9.22 -6.42
CA PRO A 92 9.34 10.58 -6.88
C PRO A 92 8.92 11.70 -5.92
N GLU A 93 7.83 11.54 -5.16
CA GLU A 93 7.39 12.53 -4.16
C GLU A 93 8.38 12.73 -3.00
N SER A 94 9.16 11.70 -2.64
CA SER A 94 10.20 11.80 -1.59
C SER A 94 11.47 12.51 -2.07
N LYS A 95 11.73 12.52 -3.38
CA LYS A 95 12.92 13.19 -3.95
C LYS A 95 12.73 14.70 -4.05
N ASP A 96 11.50 15.17 -4.23
CA ASP A 96 11.19 16.61 -4.32
C ASP A 96 11.33 17.34 -2.96
N LEU A 97 11.22 16.61 -1.85
CA LEU A 97 11.50 17.14 -0.51
C LEU A 97 13.00 17.31 -0.23
N LEU A 98 13.86 16.50 -0.85
CA LEU A 98 15.31 16.57 -0.67
C LEU A 98 15.98 17.60 -1.59
N THR A 99 15.39 17.90 -2.75
CA THR A 99 15.93 18.91 -3.69
C THR A 99 15.55 20.34 -3.32
N ASN A 100 14.45 20.55 -2.56
CA ASN A 100 14.02 21.88 -2.12
C ASN A 100 14.63 22.36 -0.79
N SER A 101 15.42 21.53 -0.09
CA SER A 101 16.16 21.96 1.11
C SER A 101 17.55 22.54 0.80
N SER A 102 17.90 22.71 -0.48
CA SER A 102 19.22 23.22 -0.94
C SER A 102 19.12 24.47 -1.82
N ARG A 103 18.06 25.27 -1.71
CA ARG A 103 17.95 26.58 -2.37
C ARG A 103 17.63 27.70 -1.39
#